data_AF-A0A4R4IAP4-F1
#
_entry.id   AF-A0A4R4IAP4-F1
#
_cell.length_a   1.000
_cell.length_b   1.000
_cell.length_c   1.000
_cell.angle_alpha   90.00
_cell.angle_beta   90.00
_cell.angle_gamma   90.00
#
_symmetry.space_group_name_H-M   'P 1'
#
loop_
_entity.id
_entity.type
_entity.pdbx_description
1 polymer ?
#
loop_
_entity_poly.entity_id
_entity_poly.type
_entity_poly.pdbx_seq_one_letter_code
_entity_poly.pdbx_strand_id
1 'polypeptide(L)'
;MATTGNQTELRLAFGVHHAPKNAPSQIVRQIESAAHALAVMIRAGHHKLDYVAACIGKSRSYVSRMQNGARPIPDKLVGPLCAATGSNLLRQFLNLQAALDGICEVERLADLMRAANEEPSRVREPAGRVRASGAVRQAAYPRGTERAPVPLRGRASPGGSPALGYYAA
;
A
#
# COMPACT_ATOMS: atom_id res chain seq x y z
N MET A 1 -31.29 -39.46 32.71
CA MET A 1 -29.92 -39.30 32.18
C MET A 1 -30.03 -39.10 30.68
N ALA A 2 -29.75 -37.90 30.18
CA ALA A 2 -29.78 -37.58 28.75
C ALA A 2 -28.35 -37.63 28.21
N THR A 3 -28.08 -38.51 27.24
CA THR A 3 -26.82 -38.54 26.51
C THR A 3 -26.78 -37.39 25.51
N THR A 4 -26.02 -36.35 25.85
CA THR A 4 -25.70 -35.21 24.99
C THR A 4 -25.00 -35.72 23.73
N GLY A 5 -25.65 -35.58 22.57
CA GLY A 5 -25.12 -36.01 21.29
C GLY A 5 -23.84 -35.26 20.95
N ASN A 6 -22.70 -35.97 21.01
CA ASN A 6 -21.45 -35.54 20.41
C ASN A 6 -21.64 -35.54 18.89
N GLN A 7 -21.90 -34.37 18.30
CA GLN A 7 -21.73 -34.18 16.86
C GLN A 7 -20.23 -34.15 16.55
N THR A 8 -19.61 -35.33 16.43
CA THR A 8 -18.15 -35.48 16.32
C THR A 8 -17.61 -35.32 14.90
N GLU A 9 -18.45 -35.26 13.87
CA GLU A 9 -17.96 -35.11 12.49
C GLU A 9 -18.88 -34.21 11.68
N LEU A 10 -18.53 -32.92 11.60
CA LEU A 10 -18.91 -32.11 10.45
C LEU A 10 -18.12 -32.65 9.26
N ARG A 11 -18.64 -33.69 8.61
CA ARG A 11 -18.21 -34.06 7.25
C ARG A 11 -18.63 -32.92 6.34
N LEU A 12 -17.75 -31.94 6.22
CA LEU A 12 -17.95 -30.81 5.34
C LEU A 12 -18.05 -31.36 3.93
N ALA A 13 -19.24 -31.24 3.36
CA ALA A 13 -19.48 -31.43 1.96
C ALA A 13 -18.54 -30.47 1.21
N PHE A 14 -17.43 -31.01 0.70
CA PHE A 14 -16.62 -30.45 -0.37
C PHE A 14 -17.48 -30.41 -1.66
N GLY A 15 -18.61 -29.70 -1.64
CA GLY A 15 -19.71 -29.90 -2.58
C GLY A 15 -20.47 -28.66 -3.01
N VAL A 16 -19.99 -27.45 -2.66
CA VAL A 16 -20.47 -26.20 -3.28
C VAL A 16 -19.24 -25.39 -3.67
N HIS A 17 -18.58 -25.84 -4.74
CA HIS A 17 -17.36 -25.26 -5.30
C HIS A 17 -17.65 -23.93 -6.01
N HIS A 18 -17.94 -22.87 -5.26
CA HIS A 18 -17.60 -21.55 -5.79
C HIS A 18 -16.09 -21.39 -5.66
N ALA A 19 -15.41 -21.25 -6.80
CA ALA A 19 -14.01 -20.87 -6.81
C ALA A 19 -13.84 -19.62 -5.92
N PRO A 20 -12.81 -19.57 -5.07
CA PRO A 20 -12.59 -18.40 -4.22
C PRO A 20 -12.58 -17.13 -5.06
N LYS A 21 -13.32 -16.12 -4.61
CA LYS A 21 -13.48 -14.87 -5.35
C LYS A 21 -12.21 -14.04 -5.21
N ASN A 22 -11.87 -13.32 -6.27
CA ASN A 22 -10.80 -12.35 -6.22
C ASN A 22 -11.24 -11.15 -5.37
N ALA A 23 -10.35 -10.71 -4.47
CA ALA A 23 -10.57 -9.50 -3.71
C ALA A 23 -10.36 -8.26 -4.62
N PRO A 24 -11.07 -7.16 -4.36
CA PRO A 24 -10.89 -5.92 -5.09
C PRO A 24 -9.48 -5.35 -4.83
N SER A 25 -8.87 -4.78 -5.87
CA SER A 25 -7.48 -4.29 -5.86
C SER A 25 -7.22 -3.23 -4.80
N GLN A 26 -8.22 -2.42 -4.44
CA GLN A 26 -8.13 -1.43 -3.37
C GLN A 26 -7.85 -2.08 -2.01
N ILE A 27 -8.52 -3.20 -1.70
CA ILE A 27 -8.32 -3.93 -0.44
C ILE A 27 -6.94 -4.60 -0.44
N VAL A 28 -6.54 -5.20 -1.56
CA VAL A 28 -5.23 -5.87 -1.68
C VAL A 28 -4.08 -4.90 -1.34
N ARG A 29 -4.18 -3.64 -1.75
CA ARG A 29 -3.17 -2.59 -1.49
C ARG A 29 -3.10 -2.13 -0.02
N GLN A 30 -4.17 -2.31 0.75
CA GLN A 30 -4.23 -1.91 2.17
C GLN A 30 -3.71 -2.99 3.11
N ILE A 31 -3.45 -4.20 2.59
CA ILE A 31 -2.89 -5.29 3.39
C ILE A 31 -1.39 -5.08 3.56
N GLU A 32 -0.96 -5.08 4.81
CA GLU A 32 0.45 -4.88 5.20
C GLU A 32 1.21 -6.20 5.39
N SER A 33 0.51 -7.31 5.67
CA SER A 33 1.14 -8.60 5.92
C SER A 33 0.25 -9.79 5.56
N ALA A 34 0.86 -10.95 5.34
CA ALA A 34 0.13 -12.19 5.07
C ALA A 34 -0.80 -12.59 6.24
N ALA A 35 -0.39 -12.32 7.48
CA ALA A 35 -1.20 -12.55 8.68
C ALA A 35 -2.43 -11.62 8.71
N HIS A 36 -2.23 -10.34 8.36
CA HIS A 36 -3.31 -9.37 8.23
C HIS A 36 -4.30 -9.79 7.13
N ALA A 37 -3.82 -10.26 5.97
CA ALA A 37 -4.66 -10.80 4.90
C ALA A 37 -5.55 -11.95 5.42
N LEU A 38 -4.96 -12.89 6.16
CA LEU A 38 -5.68 -14.01 6.75
C LEU A 38 -6.74 -13.56 7.76
N ALA A 39 -6.40 -12.62 8.63
CA ALA A 39 -7.35 -12.06 9.59
C ALA A 39 -8.54 -11.38 8.92
N VAL A 40 -8.30 -10.60 7.85
CA VAL A 40 -9.35 -9.92 7.07
C VAL A 40 -10.25 -10.93 6.38
N MET A 41 -9.71 -11.96 5.74
CA MET A 41 -10.53 -12.99 5.07
C MET A 41 -11.45 -13.72 6.05
N ILE A 42 -10.95 -14.08 7.23
CA ILE A 42 -11.73 -14.76 8.27
C ILE A 42 -12.84 -13.84 8.79
N ARG A 43 -12.51 -12.58 9.06
CA ARG A 43 -13.46 -11.62 9.63
C ARG A 43 -14.53 -11.18 8.62
N ALA A 44 -14.15 -10.94 7.36
CA ALA A 44 -15.08 -10.56 6.30
C ALA A 44 -16.03 -11.70 5.90
N GLY A 45 -15.56 -12.95 5.97
CA GLY A 45 -16.39 -14.13 5.72
C GLY A 45 -17.18 -14.63 6.94
N HIS A 46 -17.05 -13.96 8.10
CA HIS A 46 -17.64 -14.40 9.38
C HIS A 46 -17.33 -15.86 9.74
N HIS A 47 -16.15 -16.35 9.33
CA HIS A 47 -15.76 -17.74 9.52
C HIS A 47 -15.30 -17.98 10.96
N LYS A 48 -15.80 -19.05 11.59
CA LYS A 48 -15.27 -19.49 12.89
C LYS A 48 -13.88 -20.07 12.69
N LEU A 49 -12.96 -19.79 13.62
CA LEU A 49 -11.60 -20.34 13.57
C LEU A 49 -11.59 -21.88 13.56
N ASP A 50 -12.52 -22.50 14.28
CA ASP A 50 -12.66 -23.96 14.34
C ASP A 50 -13.05 -24.55 12.98
N TYR A 51 -13.89 -23.85 12.21
CA TYR A 51 -14.27 -24.25 10.85
C TYR A 51 -13.07 -24.18 9.90
N VAL A 52 -12.33 -23.07 9.91
CA VAL A 52 -11.14 -22.91 9.07
C VAL A 52 -10.07 -23.95 9.41
N ALA A 53 -9.87 -24.20 10.71
CA ALA A 53 -8.95 -25.20 11.22
C ALA A 53 -9.30 -26.62 10.74
N ALA A 54 -10.58 -26.99 10.79
CA ALA A 54 -11.07 -28.27 10.26
C ALA A 54 -10.85 -28.38 8.74
N CYS A 55 -11.13 -27.33 7.98
CA CYS A 55 -10.97 -27.32 6.52
C CYS A 55 -9.51 -27.56 6.08
N ILE A 56 -8.54 -27.06 6.84
CA ILE A 56 -7.11 -27.19 6.50
C ILE A 56 -6.40 -28.33 7.24
N GLY A 57 -7.11 -29.09 8.09
CA GLY A 57 -6.54 -30.17 8.90
C GLY A 57 -5.48 -29.69 9.91
N LYS A 58 -5.73 -28.56 10.60
CA LYS A 58 -4.84 -28.01 11.65
C LYS A 58 -5.62 -27.70 12.91
N SER A 59 -4.90 -27.47 14.02
CA SER A 59 -5.54 -27.04 15.27
C SER A 59 -5.97 -25.57 15.21
N ARG A 60 -7.00 -25.22 15.98
CA ARG A 60 -7.42 -23.81 16.18
C ARG A 60 -6.27 -22.93 16.63
N SER A 61 -5.44 -23.40 17.57
CA SER A 61 -4.27 -22.68 18.08
C SER A 61 -3.22 -22.43 16.99
N TYR A 62 -3.06 -23.35 16.05
CA TYR A 62 -2.18 -23.18 14.90
C TYR A 62 -2.68 -22.07 13.96
N VAL A 63 -3.98 -22.06 13.65
CA VAL A 63 -4.60 -20.99 12.83
C VAL A 63 -4.52 -19.63 13.53
N SER A 64 -4.78 -19.58 14.84
CA SER A 64 -4.67 -18.35 15.62
C SER A 64 -3.25 -17.78 15.63
N ARG A 65 -2.21 -18.62 15.73
CA ARG A 65 -0.81 -18.16 15.62
C ARG A 65 -0.48 -17.62 14.22
N MET A 66 -1.04 -18.20 13.16
CA MET A 66 -0.89 -17.67 11.80
C MET A 66 -1.59 -16.32 11.64
N GLN A 67 -2.80 -16.18 12.19
CA GLN A 67 -3.59 -14.96 12.14
C GLN A 67 -2.88 -13.77 12.83
N ASN A 68 -2.20 -14.04 13.95
CA ASN A 68 -1.48 -13.02 14.72
C ASN A 68 -0.05 -12.77 14.21
N GLY A 69 0.38 -13.44 13.14
CA GLY A 69 1.74 -13.32 12.62
C GLY A 69 2.83 -13.98 13.47
N ALA A 70 2.47 -14.61 14.60
CA ALA A 70 3.40 -15.36 15.45
C ALA A 70 4.00 -16.58 14.74
N ARG A 71 3.37 -17.04 13.66
CA ARG A 71 3.90 -18.10 12.79
C ARG A 71 3.68 -17.73 11.32
N PRO A 72 4.68 -17.88 10.45
CA PRO A 72 4.50 -17.64 9.01
C PRO A 72 3.51 -18.65 8.42
N ILE A 73 2.82 -18.23 7.36
CA ILE A 73 1.86 -19.05 6.62
C ILE A 73 2.65 -19.90 5.61
N PRO A 74 2.61 -21.25 5.69
CA PRO A 74 3.25 -22.11 4.70
C PRO A 74 2.54 -22.04 3.34
N ASP A 75 3.31 -22.04 2.24
CA ASP A 75 2.77 -21.96 0.87
C ASP A 75 1.74 -23.04 0.55
N LYS A 76 1.98 -24.26 1.06
CA LYS A 76 1.07 -25.41 0.91
C LYS A 76 -0.32 -25.16 1.49
N LEU A 77 -0.44 -24.25 2.46
CA LEU A 77 -1.71 -23.90 3.09
C LEU A 77 -2.43 -22.72 2.43
N VAL A 78 -1.78 -21.98 1.53
CA VAL A 78 -2.40 -20.81 0.87
C VAL A 78 -3.64 -21.21 0.08
N GLY A 79 -3.55 -22.27 -0.74
CA GLY A 79 -4.68 -22.79 -1.51
C GLY A 79 -5.86 -23.23 -0.62
N PRO A 80 -5.64 -24.13 0.36
CA PRO A 80 -6.66 -24.54 1.31
C PRO A 80 -7.28 -23.37 2.11
N LEU A 81 -6.50 -22.38 2.52
CA LEU A 81 -6.99 -21.20 3.23
C LEU A 81 -7.88 -20.31 2.33
N CYS A 82 -7.49 -20.12 1.06
CA CYS A 82 -8.30 -19.38 0.10
C CYS A 82 -9.63 -20.11 -0.16
N ALA A 83 -9.59 -21.45 -0.30
CA ALA A 83 -10.78 -22.27 -0.48
C ALA A 83 -11.71 -22.23 0.76
N ALA A 84 -11.15 -22.35 1.96
CA ALA A 84 -11.92 -22.35 3.21
C ALA A 84 -12.60 -21.00 3.49
N THR A 85 -11.93 -19.90 3.17
CA THR A 85 -12.47 -18.55 3.39
C THR A 85 -13.31 -18.03 2.21
N GLY A 86 -13.17 -18.64 1.02
CA GLY A 86 -13.85 -18.23 -0.21
C GLY A 86 -13.23 -17.00 -0.89
N SER A 87 -12.02 -16.59 -0.50
CA SER A 87 -11.34 -15.40 -1.01
C SER A 87 -9.89 -15.69 -1.43
N ASN A 88 -9.46 -15.13 -2.56
CA ASN A 88 -8.08 -15.21 -3.04
C ASN A 88 -7.18 -14.10 -2.49
N LEU A 89 -7.63 -13.30 -1.51
CA LEU A 89 -6.90 -12.13 -1.01
C LEU A 89 -5.45 -12.46 -0.63
N LEU A 90 -5.23 -13.57 0.09
CA LEU A 90 -3.88 -13.99 0.49
C LEU A 90 -2.99 -14.32 -0.72
N ARG A 91 -3.53 -15.05 -1.71
CA ARG A 91 -2.77 -15.36 -2.94
C ARG A 91 -2.47 -14.10 -3.74
N GLN A 92 -3.42 -13.18 -3.85
CA GLN A 92 -3.23 -11.90 -4.53
C GLN A 92 -2.19 -11.04 -3.82
N PHE A 93 -2.18 -11.01 -2.49
CA PHE A 93 -1.18 -10.29 -1.71
C PHE A 93 0.23 -10.88 -1.93
N LEU A 94 0.39 -12.20 -1.83
CA LEU A 94 1.69 -12.84 -2.06
C LEU A 94 2.21 -12.63 -3.48
N ASN A 95 1.32 -12.71 -4.47
CA ASN A 95 1.69 -12.41 -5.86
C ASN A 95 2.08 -10.93 -6.06
N LEU A 96 1.39 -10.01 -5.37
CA LEU A 96 1.75 -8.60 -5.39
C LEU A 96 3.12 -8.38 -4.75
N GLN A 97 3.40 -8.98 -3.60
CA GLN A 97 4.71 -8.90 -2.95
C GLN A 97 5.81 -9.48 -3.85
N ALA A 98 5.59 -10.66 -4.43
CA ALA A 98 6.56 -11.26 -5.36
C ALA A 98 6.82 -10.38 -6.61
N ALA A 99 5.79 -9.70 -7.12
CA ALA A 99 5.94 -8.77 -8.23
C ALA A 99 6.71 -7.49 -7.83
N LEU A 100 6.57 -7.03 -6.59
CA LEU A 100 7.30 -5.90 -6.04
C LEU A 100 8.75 -6.25 -5.70
N ASP A 101 8.99 -7.44 -5.15
CA ASP A 101 10.34 -7.94 -4.83
C ASP A 101 11.21 -8.09 -6.10
N GLY A 102 10.60 -8.37 -7.24
CA GLY A 102 11.28 -8.39 -8.55
C GLY A 102 11.70 -7.00 -9.06
N ILE A 103 11.20 -5.93 -8.45
CA ILE A 103 11.63 -4.55 -8.70
C ILE A 103 12.61 -4.23 -7.57
N CYS A 104 13.91 -4.39 -7.80
CA CYS A 104 14.93 -4.17 -6.78
C CYS A 104 14.99 -2.69 -6.36
N GLU A 105 14.12 -2.33 -5.41
CA GLU A 105 14.01 -0.98 -4.86
C GLU A 105 15.34 -0.54 -4.23
N VAL A 106 16.13 -1.50 -3.73
CA VAL A 106 17.48 -1.27 -3.20
C VAL A 106 18.46 -0.81 -4.27
N GLU A 107 18.47 -1.44 -5.45
CA GLU A 107 19.32 -1.01 -6.57
C GLU A 107 18.88 0.36 -7.08
N ARG A 108 17.57 0.56 -7.24
CA ARG A 108 16.99 1.85 -7.65
C ARG A 108 17.33 2.97 -6.65
N LEU A 109 17.19 2.74 -5.35
CA LEU A 109 17.55 3.71 -4.30
C LEU A 109 19.07 3.90 -4.21
N ALA A 110 19.85 2.84 -4.41
CA ALA A 110 21.31 2.94 -4.45
C ALA A 110 21.77 3.80 -5.63
N ASP A 111 21.15 3.67 -6.80
CA ASP A 111 21.40 4.52 -7.96
C ASP A 111 20.99 5.97 -7.71
N LEU A 112 19.85 6.19 -7.06
CA LEU A 112 19.39 7.53 -6.69
C LEU A 112 20.31 8.18 -5.63
N MET A 113 20.81 7.39 -4.67
CA MET A 113 21.79 7.83 -3.68
C MET A 113 23.16 8.12 -4.32
N ARG A 114 23.59 7.32 -5.31
CA ARG A 114 24.79 7.58 -6.10
C ARG A 114 24.66 8.90 -6.88
N ALA A 115 23.55 9.11 -7.57
CA ALA A 115 23.28 10.34 -8.31
C ALA A 115 23.24 11.59 -7.38
N ALA A 116 22.59 11.48 -6.22
CA ALA A 116 22.55 12.56 -5.23
C ALA A 116 23.93 12.88 -4.62
N ASN A 117 24.82 11.89 -4.51
CA ASN A 117 26.19 12.08 -4.05
C ASN A 117 27.15 12.55 -5.16
N GLU A 118 26.78 12.40 -6.43
CA GLU A 118 27.55 12.86 -7.60
C GLU A 118 27.22 14.30 -8.01
N GLU A 119 26.01 14.80 -7.71
CA GLU A 119 25.68 16.23 -7.85
C GLU A 119 26.40 17.08 -6.78
N PRO A 120 26.99 18.23 -7.16
CA PRO A 120 28.43 18.37 -7.01
C PRO A 120 28.85 19.21 -5.80
N SER A 121 29.72 18.65 -4.96
CA SER A 121 30.68 19.38 -4.11
C SER A 121 31.79 20.09 -4.93
N ARG A 122 31.50 20.51 -6.17
CA ARG A 122 32.42 21.18 -7.08
C ARG A 122 31.86 22.52 -7.54
N VAL A 123 31.79 23.45 -6.61
CA VAL A 123 32.28 24.80 -6.90
C VAL A 123 33.40 25.06 -5.89
N ARG A 124 34.61 24.64 -6.23
CA ARG A 124 35.81 25.19 -5.60
C ARG A 124 35.86 26.64 -6.07
N GLU A 125 35.42 27.57 -5.22
CA GLU A 125 35.63 28.98 -5.48
C GLU A 125 37.11 29.19 -5.83
N PRO A 126 37.44 29.89 -6.93
CA PRO A 126 38.81 30.24 -7.19
C PRO A 126 39.28 31.13 -6.03
N ALA A 127 40.22 30.61 -5.24
CA ALA A 127 40.81 31.30 -4.11
C ALA A 127 41.24 32.72 -4.54
N GLY A 128 40.50 33.72 -4.07
CA GLY A 128 40.83 35.12 -4.30
C GLY A 128 42.18 35.42 -3.66
N ARG A 129 43.18 35.75 -4.48
CA ARG A 129 44.41 36.38 -3.99
C ARG A 129 44.05 37.70 -3.32
N VAL A 130 44.22 37.78 -2.01
CA VAL A 130 44.19 39.04 -1.28
C VAL A 130 45.41 39.86 -1.71
N ARG A 131 45.21 40.88 -2.55
CA ARG A 131 46.19 41.96 -2.70
C ARG A 131 45.95 42.94 -1.56
N ALA A 132 46.95 43.04 -0.69
CA ALA A 132 47.06 44.12 0.27
C ALA A 132 47.33 45.44 -0.47
N SER A 133 46.33 46.30 -0.58
CA SER A 133 46.50 47.75 -0.64
C SER A 133 45.13 48.42 -0.60
N GLY A 134 45.00 49.36 0.35
CA GLY A 134 43.74 50.00 0.69
C GLY A 134 43.20 50.91 -0.41
N ALA A 135 41.87 50.94 -0.50
CA ALA A 135 41.08 52.12 -0.83
C ALA A 135 39.61 51.82 -0.51
N VAL A 136 39.03 52.64 0.35
CA VAL A 136 37.59 52.66 0.66
C VAL A 136 36.81 53.05 -0.59
N ARG A 137 35.79 52.28 -0.96
CA ARG A 137 34.62 52.79 -1.69
C ARG A 137 33.36 52.16 -1.11
N GLN A 138 32.60 52.96 -0.37
CA GLN A 138 31.21 52.67 -0.06
C GLN A 138 30.43 52.64 -1.38
N ALA A 139 29.71 51.55 -1.62
CA ALA A 139 28.78 51.47 -2.74
C ALA A 139 27.61 52.42 -2.46
N ALA A 140 27.48 53.44 -3.31
CA ALA A 140 26.33 54.32 -3.35
C ALA A 140 25.08 53.52 -3.74
N TYR A 141 24.05 53.54 -2.90
CA TYR A 141 22.70 53.14 -3.29
C TYR A 141 22.03 54.32 -4.00
N PRO A 142 21.61 54.22 -5.27
CA PRO A 142 20.63 55.13 -5.80
C PRO A 142 19.23 54.76 -5.27
N ARG A 143 18.67 55.64 -4.44
CA ARG A 143 17.23 55.70 -4.17
C ARG A 143 16.50 56.10 -5.46
N GLY A 144 15.42 55.36 -5.75
CA GLY A 144 14.23 55.90 -6.41
C GLY A 144 14.04 55.48 -7.88
N THR A 145 13.03 54.66 -8.14
CA THR A 145 11.80 55.16 -8.78
C THR A 145 10.68 54.13 -8.60
N GLU A 146 9.52 54.64 -8.23
CA GLU A 146 8.26 53.93 -8.05
C GLU A 146 7.80 53.29 -9.37
N ARG A 147 7.25 52.06 -9.29
CA ARG A 147 6.13 51.63 -10.13
C ARG A 147 5.39 50.43 -9.52
N ALA A 148 4.30 50.79 -8.84
CA ALA A 148 3.00 50.13 -8.66
C ALA A 148 2.90 48.67 -8.15
N PRO A 149 1.98 48.40 -7.20
CA PRO A 149 1.62 47.05 -6.76
C PRO A 149 0.80 46.32 -7.84
N VAL A 150 1.10 45.03 -8.04
CA VAL A 150 0.33 44.14 -8.92
C VAL A 150 -1.08 43.96 -8.31
N PRO A 151 -2.18 44.17 -9.06
CA PRO A 151 -3.51 44.05 -8.49
C PRO A 151 -3.90 42.58 -8.30
N LEU A 152 -4.13 42.21 -7.04
CA LEU A 152 -4.99 41.07 -6.68
C LEU A 152 -6.45 41.49 -6.91
N ARG A 153 -7.08 41.07 -8.01
CA ARG A 153 -8.55 40.92 -8.06
C ARG A 153 -9.05 40.10 -9.26
N GLY A 154 -9.70 39.00 -8.92
CA GLY A 154 -10.55 38.21 -9.82
C GLY A 154 -11.42 37.27 -8.98
N ARG A 155 -12.34 37.84 -8.20
CA ARG A 155 -13.27 37.15 -7.30
C ARG A 155 -14.44 36.59 -8.13
N ALA A 156 -14.78 35.32 -7.90
CA ALA A 156 -16.09 34.67 -7.95
C ALA A 156 -17.12 35.06 -9.04
N SER A 157 -17.66 34.07 -9.76
CA SER A 157 -19.06 33.64 -9.57
C SER A 157 -19.48 32.43 -10.44
N PRO A 158 -20.61 31.77 -10.11
CA PRO A 158 -20.91 30.37 -10.40
C PRO A 158 -21.90 30.17 -11.55
N GLY A 159 -22.05 28.91 -11.99
CA GLY A 159 -23.28 28.41 -12.62
C GLY A 159 -23.16 28.08 -14.10
N GLY A 160 -23.71 26.91 -14.47
CA GLY A 160 -24.05 26.60 -15.87
C GLY A 160 -23.84 25.15 -16.29
N SER A 161 -24.65 24.23 -15.77
CA SER A 161 -24.96 22.98 -16.48
C SER A 161 -25.57 23.30 -17.85
N PRO A 162 -25.33 22.47 -18.87
CA PRO A 162 -26.34 22.25 -19.90
C PRO A 162 -26.79 20.79 -19.88
N ALA A 163 -28.08 20.62 -19.62
CA ALA A 163 -28.84 19.46 -20.07
C ALA A 163 -29.04 19.55 -21.60
N LEU A 164 -28.80 18.43 -22.27
CA LEU A 164 -29.32 18.05 -23.59
C LEU A 164 -29.35 16.51 -23.55
N GLY A 165 -30.46 15.78 -23.68
CA GLY A 165 -31.68 16.05 -24.43
C GLY A 165 -31.77 15.02 -25.57
N TYR A 166 -32.49 13.93 -25.33
CA TYR A 166 -33.18 13.00 -26.26
C TYR A 166 -32.58 12.72 -27.65
N TYR A 167 -32.32 11.44 -27.96
CA TYR A 167 -32.87 10.80 -29.17
C TYR A 167 -33.14 9.31 -28.89
N ALA A 168 -34.37 8.92 -29.20
CA ALA A 168 -34.84 7.54 -29.27
C ALA A 168 -34.46 6.91 -30.62
N ALA A 169 -34.19 5.61 -30.62
CA ALA A 169 -34.45 4.67 -31.71
C ALA A 169 -34.53 3.26 -31.11
#